data_AF-A0A951N9W0-F1
#
_entry.id   AF-A0A951N9W0-F1
#
_cell.length_a   1.000
_cell.length_b   1.000
_cell.length_c   1.000
_cell.angle_alpha   90.00
_cell.angle_beta   90.00
_cell.angle_gamma   90.00
#
_symmetry.space_group_name_H-M   'P 1'
#
loop_
_entity.id
_entity.type
_entity.pdbx_description
1 polymer ?
#
loop_
_entity_poly.entity_id
_entity_poly.type
_entity_poly.pdbx_seq_one_letter_code
_entity_poly.pdbx_strand_id
1 'polypeptide(L)' 'MVFTRRAAAFMVLAGLWPLLVWPNFVRVVATDERAFDAGPTAYLVVHVTLAAVSMSLGLALVVLGVRAWRRSGG' A
#
# COMPACT_ATOMS: atom_id res chain seq x y z
N MET A 1 -14.07 -21.74 -2.47
CA MET A 1 -12.83 -21.35 -3.16
C MET A 1 -11.66 -21.69 -2.24
N VAL A 2 -10.71 -22.50 -2.71
CA VAL A 2 -9.63 -23.04 -1.87
C VAL A 2 -8.45 -22.06 -1.86
N PHE A 3 -8.09 -21.50 -0.70
CA PHE A 3 -6.93 -20.63 -0.55
C PHE A 3 -5.65 -21.48 -0.61
N THR A 4 -5.08 -21.63 -1.82
CA THR A 4 -3.81 -22.32 -1.99
C THR A 4 -2.66 -21.50 -1.39
N ARG A 5 -1.58 -22.18 -0.96
CA ARG A 5 -0.34 -21.52 -0.53
C ARG A 5 0.16 -20.50 -1.56
N ARG A 6 0.06 -20.82 -2.85
CA ARG A 6 0.44 -19.90 -3.94
C ARG A 6 -0.41 -18.62 -3.94
N ALA A 7 -1.73 -18.73 -3.76
CA ALA A 7 -2.60 -17.56 -3.67
C ALA A 7 -2.28 -16.70 -2.43
N ALA A 8 -2.00 -17.33 -1.29
CA ALA A 8 -1.58 -16.62 -0.07
C ALA A 8 -0.24 -15.87 -0.26
N ALA A 9 0.75 -16.50 -0.89
CA ALA A 9 2.02 -15.85 -1.23
C ALA A 9 1.82 -14.68 -2.20
N PHE A 10 0.97 -14.84 -3.22
CA PHE A 10 0.62 -13.76 -4.14
C PHE A 10 0.00 -12.56 -3.42
N MET A 11 -0.94 -12.79 -2.48
CA MET A 11 -1.54 -11.70 -1.69
C MET A 11 -0.48 -10.95 -0.87
N VAL A 12 0.48 -11.65 -0.27
CA VAL A 12 1.57 -11.00 0.48
C VAL A 12 2.45 -10.17 -0.44
N LEU A 13 2.89 -10.72 -1.57
CA LEU A 13 3.76 -9.99 -2.52
C LEU A 13 3.03 -8.77 -3.11
N ALA A 14 1.78 -8.95 -3.54
CA ALA A 14 0.95 -7.87 -4.05
C ALA A 14 0.70 -6.78 -3.01
N GLY A 15 0.54 -7.16 -1.73
CA GLY A 15 0.35 -6.21 -0.65
C GLY A 15 1.63 -5.47 -0.22
N LEU A 16 2.80 -6.11 -0.33
CA LEU A 16 4.09 -5.48 -0.04
C LEU A 16 4.48 -4.42 -1.06
N TRP A 17 4.16 -4.64 -2.34
CA TRP A 17 4.50 -3.70 -3.41
C TRP A 17 4.07 -2.24 -3.15
N PRO A 18 2.79 -1.91 -2.87
CA PRO A 18 2.40 -0.54 -2.57
C PRO A 18 3.07 -0.01 -1.30
N LEU A 19 3.34 -0.85 -0.30
CA LEU A 19 4.03 -0.43 0.93
C LEU A 19 5.48 0.01 0.67
N LEU A 20 6.13 -0.56 -0.35
CA LEU A 20 7.51 -0.21 -0.72
C LEU A 20 7.57 1.01 -1.64
N VAL A 21 6.65 1.12 -2.59
CA VAL A 21 6.69 2.17 -3.63
C VAL A 21 6.16 3.50 -3.12
N TRP A 22 5.01 3.51 -2.43
CA TRP A 22 4.31 4.74 -2.08
C TRP A 22 5.07 5.66 -1.10
N PRO A 23 5.85 5.17 -0.10
CA PRO A 23 6.61 6.08 0.76
C PRO A 23 7.62 6.94 0.00
N ASN A 24 8.26 6.40 -1.03
CA ASN A 24 9.18 7.17 -1.88
C ASN A 24 8.40 8.18 -2.72
N PHE A 25 7.27 7.78 -3.28
CA PHE A 25 6.40 8.68 -4.03
C PHE A 25 5.92 9.86 -3.18
N VAL A 26 5.46 9.61 -1.93
CA VAL A 26 5.05 10.66 -1.00
C VAL A 26 6.20 11.61 -0.70
N ARG A 27 7.43 11.12 -0.51
CA ARG A 27 8.61 11.97 -0.33
C ARG A 27 8.81 12.89 -1.53
N VAL A 28 8.73 12.37 -2.75
CA VAL A 28 8.89 13.16 -3.98
C VAL A 28 7.79 14.22 -4.11
N VAL A 29 6.52 13.84 -3.89
CA VAL A 29 5.37 14.76 -3.94
C VAL A 29 5.49 15.86 -2.90
N ALA A 30 5.91 15.54 -1.67
CA ALA A 30 6.06 16.53 -0.61
C ALA A 30 7.19 17.53 -0.89
N THR A 31 8.14 17.21 -1.77
CA THR A 31 9.22 18.11 -2.20
C THR A 31 8.94 18.86 -3.50
N ASP A 32 7.82 18.58 -4.17
CA ASP A 32 7.40 19.29 -5.39
C ASP A 32 7.00 20.73 -5.04
N GLU A 33 7.33 21.69 -5.91
CA GLU A 33 7.01 23.11 -5.72
C GLU A 33 5.51 23.39 -5.57
N ARG A 34 4.66 22.50 -6.10
CA ARG A 34 3.19 22.61 -6.00
C ARG A 34 2.63 22.08 -4.69
N ALA A 35 3.44 21.44 -3.84
CA ALA A 35 2.96 20.76 -2.64
C ALA A 35 2.44 21.72 -1.57
N PHE A 36 3.07 22.89 -1.47
CA PHE A 36 2.79 23.89 -0.46
C PHE A 36 2.75 25.30 -1.06
N ASP A 37 1.81 26.09 -0.56
CA ASP A 37 1.72 27.54 -0.80
C ASP A 37 1.42 28.24 0.56
N ALA A 38 0.25 28.86 0.75
CA ALA A 38 -0.23 29.29 2.06
C ALA A 38 -0.58 28.13 3.04
N GLY A 39 -0.39 26.90 2.59
CA GLY A 39 -0.66 25.65 3.30
C GLY A 39 -0.58 24.43 2.36
N PRO A 40 -0.97 23.22 2.81
CA PRO A 40 -1.08 22.05 1.96
C PRO A 40 -2.03 22.30 0.79
N THR A 41 -1.54 22.13 -0.44
CA THR A 41 -2.38 22.31 -1.63
C THR A 41 -3.20 21.06 -1.93
N ALA A 42 -4.21 21.19 -2.81
CA ALA A 42 -4.96 20.04 -3.31
C ALA A 42 -4.05 19.00 -3.99
N TYR A 43 -2.96 19.45 -4.65
CA TYR A 43 -1.97 18.57 -5.25
C TYR A 43 -1.37 17.64 -4.19
N LEU A 44 -0.88 18.17 -3.07
CA LEU A 44 -0.32 17.36 -2.00
C LEU A 44 -1.38 16.42 -1.38
N VAL A 45 -2.54 16.97 -1.03
CA VAL A 45 -3.59 16.24 -0.30
C VAL A 45 -4.09 15.04 -1.10
N VAL A 46 -4.38 15.22 -2.40
CA VAL A 46 -4.88 14.13 -3.25
C VAL A 46 -3.85 13.02 -3.35
N HIS A 47 -2.59 13.34 -3.63
CA HIS A 47 -1.54 12.35 -3.81
C HIS A 47 -1.20 11.59 -2.54
N VAL A 48 -1.13 12.27 -1.40
CA VAL A 48 -0.91 11.62 -0.09
C VAL A 48 -2.10 10.74 0.27
N THR A 49 -3.34 11.18 0.00
CA THR A 49 -4.55 10.38 0.25
C THR A 49 -4.57 9.11 -0.61
N LEU A 50 -4.27 9.23 -1.91
CA LEU A 50 -4.19 8.08 -2.82
C LEU A 50 -3.12 7.08 -2.38
N ALA A 51 -1.96 7.57 -1.96
CA ALA A 51 -0.89 6.75 -1.40
C ALA A 51 -1.34 6.04 -0.11
N ALA A 52 -1.94 6.78 0.83
CA ALA A 52 -2.40 6.24 2.11
C ALA A 52 -3.47 5.15 1.95
N VAL A 53 -4.46 5.36 1.07
CA VAL A 53 -5.48 4.36 0.75
C VAL A 53 -4.85 3.14 0.11
N SER A 54 -3.96 3.33 -0.88
CA SER A 54 -3.27 2.23 -1.56
C SER A 54 -2.41 1.41 -0.61
N MET A 55 -1.67 2.05 0.29
CA MET A 55 -0.88 1.37 1.32
C MET A 55 -1.76 0.64 2.32
N SER A 56 -2.92 1.19 2.70
CA SER A 56 -3.87 0.53 3.60
C SER A 56 -4.44 -0.75 2.98
N LEU A 57 -4.78 -0.72 1.68
CA LEU A 57 -5.19 -1.90 0.93
C LEU A 57 -4.04 -2.92 0.84
N GLY A 58 -2.81 -2.46 0.58
CA GLY A 58 -1.62 -3.30 0.59
C GLY A 58 -1.40 -4.01 1.92
N LEU A 59 -1.52 -3.27 3.03
CA LEU A 59 -1.41 -3.82 4.38
C LEU A 59 -2.50 -4.87 4.64
N ALA A 60 -3.74 -4.61 4.24
CA ALA A 60 -4.82 -5.58 4.35
C ALA A 60 -4.50 -6.87 3.58
N LEU A 61 -3.97 -6.78 2.35
CA LEU A 61 -3.54 -7.93 1.57
C LEU A 61 -2.42 -8.72 2.24
N VAL A 62 -1.40 -8.06 2.80
CA VAL A 62 -0.33 -8.73 3.55
C VAL A 62 -0.91 -9.48 4.74
N VAL A 63 -1.75 -8.82 5.55
CA VAL A 63 -2.35 -9.40 6.75
C VAL A 63 -3.21 -10.63 6.38
N LEU A 64 -4.06 -10.52 5.36
CA LEU A 64 -4.90 -11.61 4.90
C LEU A 64 -4.08 -12.75 4.29
N GLY A 65 -3.06 -12.44 3.48
CA GLY A 65 -2.16 -13.42 2.88
C GLY A 65 -1.38 -14.21 3.93
N VAL A 66 -0.83 -13.54 4.94
CA VAL A 66 -0.15 -14.20 6.07
C VAL A 66 -1.12 -15.09 6.86
N ARG A 67 -2.34 -14.62 7.10
CA ARG A 67 -3.39 -15.40 7.77
C ARG A 67 -3.82 -16.63 6.99
N ALA A 68 -3.90 -16.54 5.66
CA ALA A 68 -4.21 -17.66 4.77
C ALA A 68 -3.06 -18.66 4.68
N TRP A 69 -1.81 -18.17 4.62
CA TRP A 69 -0.62 -19.03 4.60
C TRP A 69 -0.52 -19.90 5.85
N ARG A 70 -0.78 -19.33 7.05
CA ARG A 70 -0.77 -20.09 8.30
C ARG A 70 -1.86 -21.17 8.36
N ARG A 71 -3.03 -20.91 7.77
CA ARG A 71 -4.18 -21.85 7.78
C ARG A 71 -4.08 -22.95 6.72
N SER A 72 -3.34 -22.74 5.64
CA SER A 72 -3.14 -23.73 4.57
C SER A 72 -2.06 -24.78 4.90
N GLY A 73 -1.60 -24.82 6.15
CA GLY A 73 -0.60 -25.76 6.66
C GLY A 73 -1.06 -26.64 7.81
N GLY A 74 -2.36 -26.65 8.14
CA GLY A 74 -3.02 -27.67 8.96
C GLY A 74 -3.93 -28.52 8.09
#